data_AF-V4PDU4-F1
#
_entry.id   AF-V4PDU4-F1
#
_cell.length_a   1.000
_cell.length_b   1.000
_cell.length_c   1.000
_cell.angle_alpha   90.00
_cell.angle_beta   90.00
_cell.angle_gamma   90.00
#
_symmetry.space_group_name_H-M   'P 1'
#
loop_
_entity.id
_entity.type
_entity.pdbx_description
1 polymer ?
#
loop_
_entity_poly.entity_id
_entity_poly.type
_entity_poly.pdbx_seq_one_letter_code
_entity_poly.pdbx_strand_id
1 'polypeptide(L)'
;MENIKQHRLVKTLIGLIVGVFITTLFGAYFITRSEPEFKSYYLDAVMLGSVLISLFALPIGLLIHSILYANKWREAAPYALCGMLSGVSYGAIDSYKTSIADNIYDLGAYGLWAAAIALIAWLIRRPDKDAKPLP
;
A
#
# COMPACT_ATOMS: atom_id res chain seq x y z
N MET A 1 19.15 21.80 -5.28
CA MET A 1 18.79 20.68 -4.38
C MET A 1 17.29 20.48 -4.21
N GLU A 2 16.47 21.52 -4.30
CA GLU A 2 15.01 21.46 -4.11
C GLU A 2 14.28 20.63 -5.18
N ASN A 3 14.70 20.79 -6.44
CA ASN A 3 14.14 20.08 -7.61
C ASN A 3 14.28 18.55 -7.52
N ILE A 4 15.38 18.05 -6.93
CA ILE A 4 15.62 16.60 -6.72
C ILE A 4 14.67 16.01 -5.67
N LYS A 5 14.34 16.77 -4.62
CA LYS A 5 13.42 16.32 -3.57
C LYS A 5 11.98 16.27 -4.10
N GLN A 6 11.56 17.29 -4.85
CA GLN A 6 10.25 17.34 -5.48
C GLN A 6 10.04 16.20 -6.48
N HIS A 7 11.03 15.94 -7.35
CA HIS A 7 10.95 14.83 -8.31
C HIS A 7 10.79 13.47 -7.61
N ARG A 8 11.50 13.25 -6.50
CA ARG A 8 11.40 12.00 -5.73
C ARG A 8 10.05 11.83 -5.03
N LEU A 9 9.49 12.92 -4.49
CA LEU A 9 8.15 12.91 -3.90
C LEU A 9 7.10 12.56 -4.96
N VAL A 10 7.17 13.19 -6.15
CA VAL A 10 6.26 12.93 -7.27
C VAL A 10 6.34 11.46 -7.71
N LYS A 11 7.54 10.89 -7.82
CA LYS A 11 7.70 9.44 -8.11
C LYS A 11 7.05 8.55 -7.06
N THR A 12 7.18 8.88 -5.77
CA THR A 12 6.53 8.13 -4.69
C THR A 12 5.00 8.22 -4.81
N LEU A 13 4.46 9.41 -5.05
CA LEU A 13 3.01 9.61 -5.21
C LEU A 13 2.47 8.84 -6.43
N ILE A 14 3.12 8.95 -7.59
CA ILE A 14 2.79 8.17 -8.77
C ILE A 14 2.85 6.68 -8.46
N GLY A 15 3.91 6.24 -7.76
CA GLY A 15 4.09 4.85 -7.39
C GLY A 15 2.97 4.30 -6.50
N LEU A 16 2.51 5.10 -5.53
CA LEU A 16 1.38 4.74 -4.67
C LEU A 16 0.07 4.71 -5.46
N ILE A 17 -0.20 5.71 -6.30
CA ILE A 17 -1.41 5.76 -7.15
C ILE A 17 -1.46 4.56 -8.11
N VAL A 18 -0.35 4.26 -8.78
CA VAL A 18 -0.23 3.11 -9.68
C VAL A 18 -0.36 1.80 -8.91
N GLY A 19 0.27 1.69 -7.73
CA GLY A 19 0.16 0.52 -6.87
C GLY A 19 -1.28 0.23 -6.44
N VAL A 20 -2.00 1.26 -6.00
CA VAL A 20 -3.44 1.17 -5.71
C VAL A 20 -4.18 0.69 -6.94
N PHE A 21 -4.03 1.37 -8.08
CA PHE A 21 -4.78 1.04 -9.29
C PHE A 21 -4.56 -0.41 -9.76
N ILE A 22 -3.30 -0.87 -9.82
CA ILE A 22 -2.95 -2.24 -10.24
C ILE A 22 -3.56 -3.27 -9.27
N THR A 23 -3.42 -3.04 -7.96
CA THR A 23 -3.88 -4.00 -6.97
C THR A 23 -5.41 -4.02 -6.86
N THR A 24 -6.09 -2.89 -7.03
CA THR A 24 -7.55 -2.79 -7.17
C THR A 24 -8.04 -3.53 -8.41
N LEU A 25 -7.40 -3.35 -9.57
CA LEU A 25 -7.74 -4.08 -10.80
C LEU A 25 -7.56 -5.59 -10.63
N PHE A 26 -6.49 -6.00 -9.96
CA PHE A 26 -6.23 -7.40 -9.68
C PHE A 26 -7.31 -7.97 -8.75
N GLY A 27 -7.66 -7.26 -7.66
CA GLY A 27 -8.75 -7.63 -6.77
C GLY A 27 -10.10 -7.74 -7.51
N ALA A 28 -10.44 -6.73 -8.32
CA ALA A 28 -11.65 -6.74 -9.13
C ALA A 28 -11.71 -7.92 -10.11
N TYR A 29 -10.59 -8.27 -10.74
CA TYR A 29 -10.51 -9.44 -11.62
C TYR A 29 -10.88 -10.74 -10.90
N PHE A 30 -10.37 -10.97 -9.68
CA PHE A 30 -10.75 -12.16 -8.91
C PHE A 30 -12.22 -12.13 -8.48
N ILE A 31 -12.76 -10.96 -8.13
CA ILE A 31 -14.18 -10.81 -7.76
C ILE A 31 -15.11 -11.13 -8.93
N THR A 32 -14.74 -10.75 -10.15
CA THR A 32 -15.57 -11.07 -11.32
C THR A 32 -15.71 -12.58 -11.55
N ARG A 33 -14.77 -13.38 -11.01
CA ARG A 33 -14.71 -14.84 -11.10
C ARG A 33 -15.16 -15.59 -9.84
N SER A 34 -15.42 -14.91 -8.73
CA SER A 34 -15.96 -15.54 -7.52
C SER A 34 -17.47 -15.78 -7.65
N GLU A 35 -17.99 -16.65 -6.79
CA GLU A 35 -19.41 -17.03 -6.79
C GLU A 35 -20.32 -15.82 -6.54
N PRO A 36 -21.56 -15.81 -7.06
CA PRO A 36 -22.44 -14.64 -7.05
C PRO A 36 -22.73 -14.09 -5.65
N GLU A 37 -22.80 -14.99 -4.67
CA GLU A 37 -23.01 -14.69 -3.25
C GLU A 37 -21.87 -13.90 -2.61
N PHE A 38 -20.67 -13.96 -3.19
CA PHE A 38 -19.50 -13.18 -2.76
C PHE A 38 -19.28 -11.92 -3.60
N LYS A 39 -20.05 -11.68 -4.68
CA LYS A 39 -19.76 -10.55 -5.58
C LYS A 39 -20.02 -9.19 -4.95
N SER A 40 -21.17 -8.97 -4.31
CA SER A 40 -21.53 -7.65 -3.78
C SER A 40 -20.65 -7.25 -2.59
N TYR A 41 -20.46 -8.16 -1.63
CA TYR A 41 -19.62 -7.93 -0.45
C TYR A 41 -18.18 -7.60 -0.81
N TYR A 42 -17.59 -8.35 -1.75
CA TYR A 42 -16.21 -8.12 -2.15
C TYR A 42 -16.06 -6.90 -3.07
N LEU A 43 -17.06 -6.54 -3.88
CA LEU A 43 -17.00 -5.34 -4.71
C LEU A 43 -16.95 -4.07 -3.85
N ASP A 44 -17.80 -4.01 -2.82
CA ASP A 44 -17.80 -2.90 -1.86
C ASP A 44 -16.51 -2.90 -1.02
N ALA A 45 -16.06 -4.05 -0.54
CA ALA A 45 -14.80 -4.16 0.20
C ALA A 45 -13.58 -3.77 -0.66
N VAL A 46 -13.55 -4.12 -1.95
CA VAL A 46 -12.45 -3.72 -2.84
C VAL A 46 -12.56 -2.25 -3.21
N MET A 47 -13.72 -1.71 -3.57
CA MET A 47 -13.82 -0.29 -3.95
C MET A 47 -13.62 0.64 -2.75
N LEU A 48 -14.31 0.37 -1.64
CA LEU A 48 -14.20 1.16 -0.41
C LEU A 48 -12.83 0.95 0.27
N GLY A 49 -12.37 -0.30 0.34
CA GLY A 49 -11.04 -0.64 0.85
C GLY A 49 -9.92 -0.02 0.02
N SER A 50 -10.02 0.01 -1.31
CA SER A 50 -9.02 0.69 -2.16
C SER A 50 -8.93 2.18 -1.86
N VAL A 51 -10.06 2.85 -1.70
CA VAL A 51 -10.11 4.30 -1.42
C VAL A 51 -9.59 4.58 -0.01
N LEU A 52 -10.01 3.81 0.99
CA LEU A 52 -9.61 4.01 2.38
C LEU A 52 -8.14 3.62 2.61
N ILE A 53 -7.67 2.51 2.05
CA ILE A 53 -6.24 2.17 2.02
C ILE A 53 -5.47 3.27 1.32
N SER A 54 -5.95 3.85 0.22
CA SER A 54 -5.25 4.98 -0.42
C SER A 54 -5.16 6.20 0.50
N LEU A 55 -6.26 6.56 1.15
CA LEU A 55 -6.34 7.72 2.06
C LEU A 55 -5.48 7.56 3.31
N PHE A 56 -5.30 6.33 3.82
CA PHE A 56 -4.48 6.06 5.00
C PHE A 56 -3.02 5.68 4.65
N ALA A 57 -2.81 4.89 3.60
CA ALA A 57 -1.50 4.46 3.15
C ALA A 57 -0.70 5.59 2.51
N LEU A 58 -1.34 6.64 1.96
CA LEU A 58 -0.61 7.82 1.47
C LEU A 58 0.07 8.59 2.62
N PRO A 59 -0.64 9.08 3.66
CA PRO A 59 0.00 9.79 4.78
C PRO A 59 0.97 8.90 5.57
N ILE A 60 0.56 7.67 5.90
CA ILE A 60 1.38 6.75 6.68
C ILE A 60 2.58 6.29 5.84
N GLY A 61 2.37 5.94 4.58
CA GLY A 61 3.42 5.57 3.65
C GLY A 61 4.42 6.68 3.41
N LEU A 62 3.99 7.95 3.31
CA LEU A 62 4.89 9.11 3.20
C LEU A 62 5.68 9.35 4.50
N LEU A 63 5.06 9.18 5.67
CA LEU A 63 5.73 9.28 6.97
C LEU A 63 6.81 8.21 7.11
N ILE A 64 6.44 6.95 6.89
CA ILE A 64 7.34 5.81 6.91
C ILE A 64 8.45 6.00 5.89
N HIS A 65 8.12 6.41 4.68
CA HIS A 65 9.08 6.70 3.64
C HIS A 65 10.13 7.72 4.13
N SER A 66 9.70 8.76 4.84
CA SER A 66 10.57 9.78 5.42
C SER A 66 11.49 9.21 6.49
N ILE A 67 10.99 8.32 7.36
CA ILE A 67 11.76 7.63 8.40
C ILE A 67 12.78 6.67 7.79
N LEU A 68 12.37 5.82 6.85
CA LEU A 68 13.26 4.89 6.15
C LEU A 68 14.35 5.63 5.38
N TYR A 69 13.99 6.76 4.77
CA TYR A 69 14.94 7.61 4.08
C TYR A 69 15.96 8.25 5.03
N ALA A 70 15.51 8.78 6.17
CA ALA A 70 16.41 9.33 7.20
C ALA A 70 17.42 8.30 7.70
N ASN A 71 16.99 7.04 7.85
CA ASN A 71 17.83 5.92 8.27
C ASN A 71 18.62 5.26 7.12
N LYS A 72 18.54 5.79 5.89
CA LYS A 72 19.19 5.24 4.69
C LYS A 72 18.80 3.79 4.37
N TRP A 73 17.63 3.33 4.84
CA TRP A 73 17.09 2.01 4.52
C TRP A 73 16.45 2.07 3.14
N ARG A 74 17.15 1.49 2.15
CA ARG A 74 16.79 1.56 0.71
C ARG A 74 16.27 0.24 0.16
N GLU A 75 16.34 -0.82 0.93
CA GLU A 75 15.91 -2.17 0.56
C GLU A 75 14.39 -2.23 0.40
N ALA A 76 13.89 -3.20 -0.37
CA ALA A 76 12.45 -3.36 -0.58
C ALA A 76 11.73 -3.90 0.69
N ALA A 77 12.42 -4.73 1.49
CA ALA A 77 11.83 -5.41 2.63
C ALA A 77 11.29 -4.44 3.72
N PRO A 78 12.01 -3.39 4.14
CA PRO A 78 11.46 -2.40 5.07
C PRO A 78 10.20 -1.69 4.54
N TYR A 79 10.14 -1.39 3.25
CA TYR A 79 8.97 -0.76 2.64
C TYR A 79 7.76 -1.70 2.63
N ALA A 80 7.98 -2.97 2.29
CA ALA A 80 6.94 -4.00 2.33
C ALA A 80 6.40 -4.21 3.75
N LEU A 81 7.29 -4.33 4.75
CA LEU A 81 6.91 -4.53 6.15
C LEU A 81 6.08 -3.35 6.66
N CYS A 82 6.47 -2.13 6.32
CA CYS A 82 5.74 -0.95 6.70
C CYS A 82 4.38 -0.80 6.00
N GLY A 83 4.30 -1.16 4.72
CA GLY A 83 3.02 -1.30 4.02
C GLY A 83 2.12 -2.32 4.72
N MET A 84 2.67 -3.48 5.07
CA MET A 84 1.97 -4.54 5.81
C MET A 84 1.40 -4.05 7.13
N LEU A 85 2.22 -3.39 7.97
CA LEU A 85 1.79 -2.84 9.25
C LEU A 85 0.69 -1.77 9.10
N SER A 86 0.77 -0.97 8.05
CA SER A 86 -0.25 0.05 7.75
C SER A 86 -1.59 -0.59 7.38
N GLY A 87 -1.56 -1.62 6.52
CA GLY A 87 -2.75 -2.38 6.14
C GLY A 87 -3.37 -3.14 7.32
N VAL A 88 -2.55 -3.77 8.15
CA VAL A 88 -3.02 -4.44 9.39
C VAL A 88 -3.64 -3.43 10.35
N SER A 89 -3.05 -2.25 10.52
CA SER A 89 -3.59 -1.21 11.39
C SER A 89 -4.97 -0.74 10.90
N TYR A 90 -5.12 -0.57 9.58
CA TYR A 90 -6.42 -0.26 8.99
C TYR A 90 -7.43 -1.40 9.20
N GLY A 91 -7.07 -2.64 8.92
CA GLY A 91 -7.95 -3.80 9.14
C GLY A 91 -8.40 -3.93 10.59
N ALA A 92 -7.54 -3.56 11.56
CA ALA A 92 -7.90 -3.55 12.99
C ALA A 92 -8.90 -2.44 13.34
N ILE A 93 -8.79 -1.28 12.70
CA ILE A 93 -9.75 -0.16 12.86
C ILE A 93 -11.09 -0.51 12.22
N ASP A 94 -11.08 -1.05 11.00
CA ASP A 94 -12.28 -1.48 10.27
C ASP A 94 -13.04 -2.56 11.05
N SER A 95 -12.28 -3.51 11.61
CA SER A 95 -12.80 -4.59 12.45
C SER A 95 -13.14 -4.16 13.87
N TYR A 96 -12.96 -2.91 14.29
CA TYR A 96 -13.13 -2.49 15.69
C TYR A 96 -14.54 -2.73 16.25
N LYS A 97 -15.55 -2.82 15.38
CA LYS A 97 -16.95 -3.12 15.77
C LYS A 97 -17.25 -4.62 15.91
N THR A 98 -16.31 -5.47 15.52
CA THR A 98 -16.40 -6.94 15.51
C THR A 98 -15.19 -7.52 16.25
N SER A 99 -15.22 -8.78 16.65
CA SER A 99 -14.05 -9.37 17.32
C SER A 99 -12.88 -9.48 16.33
N ILE A 100 -11.69 -9.02 16.73
CA ILE A 100 -10.46 -9.13 15.93
C ILE A 100 -10.16 -10.61 15.59
N ALA A 101 -10.53 -11.54 16.47
CA ALA A 101 -10.32 -12.97 16.27
C ALA A 101 -11.14 -13.53 15.09
N ASP A 102 -12.32 -12.96 14.83
CA ASP A 102 -13.21 -13.42 13.77
C ASP A 102 -12.75 -12.89 12.39
N ASN A 103 -11.97 -11.81 12.36
CA ASN A 103 -11.54 -11.12 11.13
C ASN A 103 -10.03 -11.22 10.86
N ILE A 104 -9.33 -12.21 11.44
CA ILE A 104 -7.88 -12.32 11.31
C ILE A 104 -7.42 -12.52 9.84
N TYR A 105 -8.27 -13.15 9.03
CA TYR A 105 -8.03 -13.32 7.59
C TYR A 105 -8.11 -11.99 6.84
N ASP A 106 -9.06 -11.13 7.18
CA ASP A 106 -9.22 -9.81 6.58
C ASP A 106 -8.06 -8.90 6.97
N LEU A 107 -7.61 -8.94 8.23
CA LEU A 107 -6.40 -8.26 8.70
C LEU A 107 -5.17 -8.66 7.89
N GLY A 108 -4.98 -9.96 7.66
CA GLY A 108 -3.90 -10.48 6.81
C GLY A 108 -4.01 -10.01 5.36
N ALA A 109 -5.22 -10.03 4.80
CA ALA A 109 -5.49 -9.57 3.44
C ALA A 109 -5.18 -8.08 3.26
N TYR A 110 -5.65 -7.23 4.18
CA TYR A 110 -5.34 -5.79 4.17
C TYR A 110 -3.84 -5.52 4.30
N GLY A 111 -3.14 -6.25 5.17
CA GLY A 111 -1.69 -6.17 5.33
C GLY A 111 -0.94 -6.53 4.03
N LEU A 112 -1.23 -7.70 3.46
CA LEU A 112 -0.58 -8.15 2.22
C LEU A 112 -0.88 -7.20 1.05
N TRP A 113 -2.10 -6.68 0.96
CA TRP A 113 -2.48 -5.72 -0.06
C TRP A 113 -1.69 -4.42 0.06
N ALA A 114 -1.62 -3.82 1.25
CA ALA A 114 -0.84 -2.61 1.48
C ALA A 114 0.67 -2.82 1.28
N ALA A 115 1.19 -4.02 1.60
CA ALA A 115 2.58 -4.39 1.31
C ALA A 115 2.86 -4.44 -0.20
N ALA A 116 1.95 -5.00 -0.99
CA ALA A 116 2.06 -5.04 -2.45
C ALA A 116 2.07 -3.62 -3.06
N ILE A 117 1.21 -2.72 -2.58
CA ILE A 117 1.20 -1.32 -2.99
C ILE A 117 2.54 -0.65 -2.67
N ALA A 118 3.06 -0.85 -1.45
CA ALA A 118 4.34 -0.28 -1.02
C ALA A 118 5.52 -0.80 -1.86
N LEU A 119 5.49 -2.07 -2.26
CA LEU A 119 6.49 -2.67 -3.15
C LEU A 119 6.42 -2.09 -4.56
N ILE A 120 5.24 -1.88 -5.12
CA ILE A 120 5.07 -1.23 -6.43
C ILE A 120 5.60 0.20 -6.38
N ALA A 121 5.27 0.95 -5.32
CA ALA A 121 5.80 2.30 -5.13
C ALA A 121 7.33 2.32 -5.00
N TRP A 122 7.90 1.34 -4.29
CA TRP A 122 9.35 1.14 -4.19
C TRP A 122 9.97 0.81 -5.56
N LEU A 123 9.33 -0.04 -6.38
CA LEU A 123 9.80 -0.40 -7.72
C LEU A 123 9.79 0.78 -8.70
N ILE A 124 8.86 1.72 -8.56
CA ILE A 124 8.80 2.91 -9.41
C ILE A 124 9.83 3.96 -8.98
N ARG A 125 10.03 4.12 -7.68
CA ARG A 125 11.01 5.08 -7.16
C ARG A 125 12.45 4.56 -7.15
N ARG A 126 12.67 3.25 -6.96
CA ARG A 126 13.99 2.60 -6.77
C ARG A 126 14.96 3.45 -5.95
N PRO A 127 14.72 3.66 -4.65
CA PRO A 127 15.60 4.46 -3.80
C PRO A 127 17.05 3.91 -3.73
N ASP A 128 17.25 2.64 -4.07
CA ASP A 128 18.56 2.01 -4.28
C ASP A 128 19.31 2.55 -5.51
N LYS A 129 18.59 2.93 -6.58
CA LYS A 129 19.15 3.46 -7.83
C LYS A 129 19.17 4.99 -7.86
N ASP A 130 18.15 5.64 -7.31
CA ASP A 130 17.97 7.11 -7.32
C ASP A 130 19.00 7.88 -6.46
N ALA A 131 19.81 7.17 -5.68
CA ALA A 131 20.83 7.73 -4.81
C ALA A 131 22.27 7.53 -5.30
N LYS A 132 22.47 6.95 -6.49
CA LYS A 132 23.77 7.06 -7.18
C LYS A 132 23.89 8.49 -7.72
N PRO A 133 24.98 9.22 -7.45
CA PRO A 133 25.24 10.45 -8.20
C PRO A 133 25.23 10.09 -9.69
N LEU A 134 24.50 10.87 -10.49
CA LEU A 134 24.66 10.81 -11.94
C LEU A 134 26.14 11.07 -12.25
N PRO A 135 26.75 10.34 -13.21
CA PRO A 135 28.12 10.62 -13.64
C PRO A 135 28.27 12.07 -14.11
#